data_AF-A0A838L053-F1
#
_entry.id   AF-A0A838L053-F1
#
_cell.length_a   1.000
_cell.length_b   1.000
_cell.length_c   1.000
_cell.angle_alpha   90.00
_cell.angle_beta   90.00
_cell.angle_gamma   90.00
#
_symmetry.space_group_name_H-M   'P 1'
#
loop_
_entity.id
_entity.type
_entity.pdbx_description
1 polymer ?
#
loop_
_entity_poly.entity_id
_entity_poly.type
_entity_poly.pdbx_seq_one_letter_code
_entity_poly.pdbx_strand_id
1 'polypeptide(L)'
;LAPRARRLSGATVEAVRRYLSTRDDQTPELIVARAARPVTTSKTVQNAIWKRCDQVGMWRVSPMNLRHTFAIRLLRRGASLGELKEALGVRDTSNIGVYKKFV
;
A
#
# COMPACT_ATOMS: atom_id res chain seq x y z
N LEU A 1 -18.15 0.40 -3.49
CA LEU A 1 -17.64 -0.91 -3.01
C LEU A 1 -18.16 -1.04 -1.58
N ALA A 2 -18.83 -2.13 -1.21
CA ALA A 2 -19.25 -2.34 0.18
C ALA A 2 -18.02 -2.36 1.11
N PRO A 3 -18.14 -1.95 2.39
CA PRO A 3 -17.08 -2.07 3.38
C PRO A 3 -16.53 -3.50 3.45
N ARG A 4 -15.21 -3.64 3.63
CA ARG A 4 -14.52 -4.95 3.65
C ARG A 4 -13.47 -4.98 4.74
N ALA A 5 -13.42 -6.07 5.50
CA ALA A 5 -12.31 -6.36 6.39
C ALA A 5 -11.20 -7.12 5.64
N ARG A 6 -9.94 -6.80 5.95
CA ARG A 6 -8.77 -7.48 5.38
C ARG A 6 -7.79 -7.83 6.49
N ARG A 7 -7.20 -9.02 6.40
CA ARG A 7 -6.11 -9.42 7.29
C ARG A 7 -4.86 -8.63 6.93
N LEU A 8 -4.22 -8.05 7.94
CA LEU A 8 -2.91 -7.44 7.82
C LEU A 8 -1.86 -8.46 8.26
N SER A 9 -0.69 -8.44 7.63
CA SER A 9 0.44 -9.24 8.11
C SER A 9 0.91 -8.75 9.48
N GLY A 10 1.52 -9.63 10.29
CA GLY A 10 2.07 -9.23 11.60
C GLY A 10 3.05 -8.06 11.49
N ALA A 11 3.90 -8.06 10.46
CA ALA A 11 4.82 -6.95 10.18
C ALA A 11 4.10 -5.63 9.85
N THR A 12 2.96 -5.69 9.13
CA THR A 12 2.13 -4.51 8.86
C THR A 12 1.46 -3.99 10.11
N VAL A 13 0.93 -4.87 10.96
CA VAL A 13 0.33 -4.49 12.25
C VAL A 13 1.36 -3.77 13.12
N GLU A 14 2.57 -4.32 13.21
CA GLU A 14 3.65 -3.73 13.99
C GLU A 14 4.08 -2.36 13.45
N ALA A 15 4.20 -2.22 12.13
CA ALA A 15 4.49 -0.93 11.51
C ALA A 15 3.41 0.13 11.80
N VAL A 16 2.12 -0.26 11.73
CA VAL A 16 1.01 0.63 12.06
C VAL A 16 1.02 1.00 13.55
N ARG A 17 1.26 0.05 14.46
CA ARG A 17 1.36 0.33 15.90
C ARG A 17 2.48 1.31 16.22
N ARG A 18 3.67 1.09 15.66
CA ARG A 18 4.81 2.00 15.83
C ARG A 18 4.49 3.40 15.30
N TYR A 19 3.81 3.48 14.17
CA TYR A 19 3.37 4.77 13.65
C TYR A 19 2.36 5.45 14.60
N LEU A 20 1.35 4.71 15.08
CA LEU A 20 0.36 5.24 16.03
C LEU A 20 0.99 5.69 17.35
N SER A 21 2.01 4.99 17.86
CA SER A 21 2.71 5.41 19.09
C SER A 21 3.53 6.69 18.93
N THR A 22 3.80 7.14 17.69
CA THR A 22 4.48 8.42 17.42
C THR A 22 3.50 9.58 17.22
N ARG A 23 2.19 9.32 17.25
CA ARG A 23 1.17 10.35 17.09
C ARG A 23 0.81 10.96 18.44
N ASP A 24 0.77 12.28 18.49
CA ASP A 24 0.34 13.11 19.62
C ASP A 24 -0.96 13.89 19.31
N ASP A 25 -1.51 13.70 18.11
CA ASP A 25 -2.69 14.39 17.62
C ASP A 25 -4.01 13.65 17.95
N GLN A 26 -5.13 14.37 17.87
CA GLN A 26 -6.47 13.83 18.12
C GLN A 26 -7.30 13.65 16.83
N THR A 27 -6.66 13.57 15.67
CA THR A 27 -7.39 13.50 14.39
C THR A 27 -7.91 12.08 14.12
N PRO A 28 -9.11 11.95 13.54
CA PRO A 28 -9.72 10.65 13.29
C PRO A 28 -9.05 9.86 12.15
N GLU A 29 -8.31 10.51 11.25
CA GLU A 29 -7.69 9.86 10.10
C GLU A 29 -6.54 8.94 10.51
N LEU A 30 -6.47 7.74 9.91
CA LEU A 30 -5.38 6.81 10.19
C LEU A 30 -4.01 7.35 9.76
N ILE A 31 -3.90 8.00 8.59
CA ILE A 31 -2.63 8.51 8.06
C ILE A 31 -2.72 10.03 7.92
N VAL A 32 -1.82 10.73 8.59
CA VAL A 32 -1.74 12.20 8.58
C VAL A 32 -0.43 12.68 7.94
N ALA A 33 -0.50 13.86 7.33
CA ALA A 33 0.63 14.64 6.87
C ALA A 33 1.20 15.48 8.03
N ARG A 34 2.13 16.38 7.70
CA ARG A 34 2.71 17.33 8.66
C ARG A 34 1.60 18.15 9.34
N ALA A 35 1.80 18.47 10.63
CA ALA A 35 0.87 19.25 11.45
C ALA A 35 -0.54 18.63 11.54
N ALA A 36 -0.62 17.30 11.64
CA ALA A 36 -1.85 16.54 11.79
C ALA A 36 -2.92 16.85 10.72
N ARG A 37 -2.49 17.14 9.48
CA ARG A 37 -3.42 17.37 8.38
C ARG A 37 -3.75 16.06 7.67
N PRO A 38 -5.01 15.82 7.26
CA PRO A 38 -5.36 14.65 6.46
C PRO A 38 -4.51 14.56 5.19
N VAL A 39 -4.11 13.34 4.82
CA VAL A 39 -3.51 13.11 3.50
C VAL A 39 -4.62 13.11 2.44
N THR A 40 -4.75 14.22 1.72
CA THR A 40 -5.86 14.44 0.77
C THR A 40 -5.56 13.98 -0.66
N THR A 41 -4.29 13.80 -1.02
CA THR A 41 -3.91 13.48 -2.41
C THR A 41 -2.95 12.29 -2.49
N SER A 42 -3.05 11.55 -3.60
CA SER A 42 -2.09 10.50 -3.97
C SER A 42 -0.68 11.06 -4.17
N LYS A 43 -0.55 12.31 -4.63
CA LYS A 43 0.73 13.00 -4.83
C LYS A 43 1.48 13.20 -3.51
N THR A 44 0.77 13.51 -2.42
CA THR A 44 1.38 13.63 -1.09
C THR A 44 2.02 12.31 -0.65
N VAL A 45 1.33 11.19 -0.83
CA VAL A 45 1.87 9.85 -0.52
C VAL A 45 3.09 9.54 -1.40
N GLN A 46 2.99 9.80 -2.70
CA GLN A 46 4.09 9.58 -3.63
C GLN A 46 5.34 10.39 -3.27
N ASN A 47 5.18 11.67 -2.94
CA ASN A 47 6.30 12.53 -2.54
C ASN A 47 6.93 12.04 -1.21
N ALA A 48 6.13 11.53 -0.27
CA ALA A 48 6.64 10.93 0.96
C ALA A 48 7.49 9.68 0.68
N ILE A 49 7.07 8.82 -0.26
CA ILE A 49 7.86 7.65 -0.69
C ILE A 49 9.16 8.10 -1.35
N TRP A 50 9.09 9.05 -2.28
CA TRP A 50 10.28 9.59 -2.97
C TRP A 50 11.29 10.20 -2.00
N LYS A 51 10.82 10.95 -0.99
CA LYS A 51 11.70 11.47 0.06
C LYS A 51 12.48 10.35 0.76
N ARG A 52 11.85 9.19 1.01
CA ARG A 52 12.54 8.03 1.60
C ARG A 52 13.51 7.38 0.63
N CYS A 53 13.16 7.27 -0.65
CA CYS A 53 14.08 6.78 -1.69
C CYS A 53 15.35 7.66 -1.75
N ASP A 54 15.16 8.98 -1.81
CA ASP A 54 16.25 9.95 -1.91
C ASP A 54 17.15 9.89 -0.65
N GLN A 55 16.56 9.72 0.55
CA GLN A 55 17.30 9.58 1.83
C GLN A 55 18.21 8.35 1.90
N VAL A 56 17.88 7.27 1.18
CA VAL A 56 18.66 6.03 1.16
C VAL A 56 19.48 5.86 -0.12
N GLY A 57 19.53 6.89 -0.99
CA GLY A 57 20.28 6.86 -2.24
C GLY A 57 19.73 5.88 -3.29
N MET A 58 18.42 5.58 -3.25
CA MET A 58 17.76 4.66 -4.17
C MET A 58 16.96 5.42 -5.23
N TRP A 59 16.75 4.79 -6.40
CA TRP A 59 15.84 5.31 -7.42
C TRP A 59 14.42 5.50 -6.86
N ARG A 60 13.68 6.46 -7.45
CA ARG A 60 12.34 6.81 -7.00
C ARG A 60 11.33 5.73 -7.34
N VAL A 61 10.61 5.27 -6.32
CA VAL A 61 9.53 4.28 -6.44
C VAL A 61 8.18 4.97 -6.26
N SER A 62 7.21 4.68 -7.14
CA SER A 62 5.83 5.20 -7.03
C SER A 62 4.88 4.22 -6.32
N PRO A 63 3.71 4.67 -5.82
CA PRO A 63 2.68 3.77 -5.30
C PRO A 63 2.28 2.66 -6.29
N MET A 64 2.28 2.96 -7.59
CA MET A 64 1.97 1.99 -8.64
C MET A 64 3.04 0.89 -8.73
N ASN A 65 4.33 1.25 -8.62
CA ASN A 65 5.40 0.25 -8.57
C ASN A 65 5.22 -0.69 -7.38
N LEU A 66 4.92 -0.15 -6.19
CA LEU A 66 4.67 -0.97 -4.99
C LEU A 66 3.47 -1.91 -5.16
N ARG A 67 2.39 -1.43 -5.80
CA ARG A 67 1.21 -2.26 -6.12
C ARG A 67 1.57 -3.40 -7.07
N HIS A 68 2.35 -3.13 -8.11
CA HIS A 68 2.83 -4.16 -9.04
C HIS A 68 3.71 -5.19 -8.32
N THR A 69 4.67 -4.73 -7.52
CA THR A 69 5.54 -5.61 -6.73
C THR A 69 4.73 -6.49 -5.78
N PHE A 70 3.72 -5.92 -5.09
CA PHE A 70 2.84 -6.69 -4.23
C PHE A 70 2.07 -7.78 -5.00
N ALA A 71 1.48 -7.42 -6.14
CA ALA A 71 0.71 -8.35 -6.96
C ALA A 71 1.56 -9.52 -7.47
N ILE A 72 2.74 -9.22 -8.04
CA ILE A 72 3.66 -10.24 -8.56
C ILE A 72 4.16 -11.15 -7.43
N ARG A 73 4.50 -10.60 -6.26
CA ARG A 73 4.93 -11.39 -5.11
C ARG A 73 3.84 -12.33 -4.61
N LEU A 74 2.57 -11.93 -4.67
CA LEU A 74 1.45 -12.76 -4.26
C LEU A 74 1.28 -13.95 -5.23
N LEU A 75 1.31 -13.69 -6.54
CA LEU A 75 1.22 -14.76 -7.54
C LEU A 75 2.40 -15.73 -7.50
N ARG A 76 3.63 -15.23 -7.32
CA ARG A 76 4.84 -16.07 -7.16
C ARG A 76 4.80 -16.99 -5.94
N ARG A 77 3.93 -16.70 -4.97
CA ARG A 77 3.67 -17.56 -3.80
C ARG A 77 2.55 -18.56 -4.05
N GLY A 78 2.07 -18.69 -5.28
CA GLY A 78 1.03 -19.64 -5.67
C GLY A 78 -0.41 -19.11 -5.52
N ALA A 79 -0.60 -17.81 -5.22
CA ALA A 79 -1.95 -17.26 -5.13
C ALA A 79 -2.67 -17.27 -6.48
N SER A 80 -3.96 -17.59 -6.45
CA SER A 80 -4.85 -17.53 -7.59
C SER A 80 -5.16 -16.07 -8.01
N LEU A 81 -5.68 -15.89 -9.22
CA LEU A 81 -6.19 -14.58 -9.66
C LEU A 81 -7.37 -14.09 -8.81
N GLY A 82 -8.19 -15.00 -8.26
CA GLY A 82 -9.29 -14.66 -7.37
C GLY A 82 -8.76 -14.05 -6.06
N GLU A 83 -7.76 -14.68 -5.45
CA GLU A 83 -7.11 -14.15 -4.25
C GLU A 83 -6.40 -12.82 -4.52
N LEU A 84 -5.77 -12.68 -5.69
CA LEU A 84 -5.18 -11.40 -6.11
C LEU A 84 -6.24 -10.31 -6.28
N LYS A 85 -7.39 -10.62 -6.89
CA LYS A 85 -8.53 -9.71 -7.04
C LYS A 85 -8.98 -9.19 -5.68
N GLU A 86 -9.14 -10.11 -4.73
CA GLU A 86 -9.57 -9.80 -3.38
C GLU A 86 -8.53 -8.98 -2.62
N ALA A 87 -7.25 -9.31 -2.73
CA ALA A 87 -6.16 -8.57 -2.10
C ALA A 87 -6.01 -7.14 -2.65
N LEU A 88 -6.17 -6.96 -3.95
CA LEU A 88 -6.03 -5.66 -4.62
C LEU A 88 -7.30 -4.80 -4.58
N GLY A 89 -8.44 -5.38 -4.19
CA GLY A 89 -9.72 -4.69 -4.07
C GLY A 89 -10.31 -4.22 -5.41
N VAL A 90 -9.95 -4.87 -6.53
CA VAL A 90 -10.45 -4.53 -7.86
C VAL A 90 -11.79 -5.23 -8.14
N ARG A 91 -12.62 -4.64 -9.02
CA ARG A 91 -13.97 -5.18 -9.33
C ARG A 91 -13.90 -6.44 -10.18
N ASP A 92 -13.03 -6.44 -11.19
CA ASP A 92 -12.81 -7.54 -12.12
C ASP A 92 -11.32 -7.89 -12.22
N THR A 93 -11.03 -9.00 -12.89
CA THR A 93 -9.66 -9.49 -13.10
C THR A 93 -9.00 -8.91 -14.36
N SER A 94 -9.71 -8.16 -15.19
CA SER A 94 -9.26 -7.73 -16.52
C SER A 94 -7.97 -6.91 -16.44
N ASN A 95 -7.90 -5.98 -15.47
CA ASN A 95 -6.73 -5.12 -15.27
C ASN A 95 -5.58 -5.79 -14.48
N ILE A 96 -5.81 -6.95 -13.86
CA ILE A 96 -4.80 -7.67 -13.06
C ILE A 96 -4.31 -8.94 -13.76
N GLY A 97 -4.97 -9.38 -14.84
CA GLY A 97 -4.51 -10.50 -15.67
C GLY A 97 -3.12 -10.26 -16.27
N VAL A 98 -2.73 -8.99 -16.49
CA VAL A 98 -1.39 -8.60 -16.96
C VAL A 98 -0.27 -9.09 -16.03
N TYR A 99 -0.55 -9.38 -14.75
CA TYR A 99 0.47 -9.87 -13.83
C TYR A 99 0.88 -11.31 -14.09
N LYS A 100 0.04 -12.12 -14.75
CA LYS A 100 0.34 -13.54 -15.04
C LYS A 100 1.63 -13.74 -15.83
N LYS A 101 2.01 -12.79 -16.68
CA LYS A 101 3.23 -12.89 -17.50
C LYS A 101 4.54 -12.78 -16.71
N PHE A 102 4.48 -12.47 -15.41
CA PHE A 102 5.65 -12.23 -14.55
C PHE A 102 5.91 -13.35 -13.53
N VAL A 103 5.19 -14.46 -13.69
CA VAL A 103 5.13 -15.62 -12.78
C VAL A 103 5.37 -16.87 -13.59
#